data_AF-A0A553ZFN7-F1
#
_entry.id   AF-A0A553ZFN7-F1
#
_cell.length_a   1.000
_cell.length_b   1.000
_cell.length_c   1.000
_cell.angle_alpha   90.00
_cell.angle_beta   90.00
_cell.angle_gamma   90.00
#
_symmetry.space_group_name_H-M   'P 1'
#
loop_
_entity.id
_entity.type
_entity.pdbx_description
1 polymer ?
#
loop_
_entity_poly.entity_id
_entity_poly.type
_entity_poly.pdbx_seq_one_letter_code
_entity_poly.pdbx_strand_id
1 'polypeptide(L)'
;MPPEHEKAPQSAVPGPAGGYRNAPVSAPAPDLTPPGPVTSPDGSGLLAVDFTALLAAIKAAESAAGEAQRAAAQADDATARSGPAPWGDDPGLGQAFGDAFAGPRADLVRTAHQLHLVLRQLADDLAATRGAFAHAEGTALEAVTVLGRRLADLGGAAS
;
A
#
# COMPACT_ATOMS: atom_id res chain seq x y z
N MET A 1 -15.58 -58.24 -48.26
CA MET A 1 -15.63 -56.86 -48.79
C MET A 1 -16.22 -55.95 -47.72
N PRO A 2 -15.39 -55.33 -46.85
CA PRO A 2 -15.81 -54.22 -46.00
C PRO A 2 -15.56 -52.87 -46.71
N PRO A 3 -16.36 -51.82 -46.48
CA PRO A 3 -16.08 -50.49 -47.04
C PRO A 3 -15.07 -49.72 -46.18
N GLU A 4 -13.99 -49.30 -46.84
CA GLU A 4 -13.28 -48.02 -46.77
C GLU A 4 -13.35 -47.21 -45.45
N HIS A 5 -12.23 -47.12 -44.74
CA HIS A 5 -12.03 -46.15 -43.66
C HIS A 5 -11.92 -44.73 -44.22
N GLU A 6 -12.92 -43.89 -43.97
CA GLU A 6 -12.86 -42.45 -44.24
C GLU A 6 -11.88 -41.79 -43.26
N LYS A 7 -10.71 -41.43 -43.79
CA LYS A 7 -9.65 -40.71 -43.09
C LYS A 7 -10.07 -39.26 -42.91
N ALA A 8 -10.54 -38.89 -41.73
CA ALA A 8 -10.80 -37.48 -41.38
C ALA A 8 -9.51 -36.66 -41.56
N PRO A 9 -9.59 -35.42 -42.11
CA PRO A 9 -8.41 -34.62 -42.40
C PRO A 9 -7.72 -34.23 -41.09
N GLN A 10 -6.45 -34.63 -40.95
CA GLN A 10 -5.57 -34.15 -39.91
C GLN A 10 -5.39 -32.63 -40.10
N SER A 11 -5.87 -31.85 -39.13
CA SER A 11 -5.72 -30.40 -39.11
C SER A 11 -4.23 -30.03 -39.00
N ALA A 12 -3.68 -29.49 -40.09
CA ALA A 12 -2.31 -29.03 -40.22
C ALA A 12 -2.16 -27.57 -39.75
N VAL A 13 -2.35 -27.33 -38.46
CA VAL A 13 -1.99 -26.04 -37.84
C VAL A 13 -1.06 -26.29 -36.65
N PRO A 14 0.21 -25.83 -36.70
CA PRO A 14 1.09 -25.89 -35.55
C PRO A 14 0.61 -24.88 -34.50
N GLY A 15 -0.14 -25.36 -33.51
CA GLY A 15 -0.41 -24.62 -32.28
C GLY A 15 0.75 -24.77 -31.30
N PRO A 16 0.99 -23.79 -30.41
CA PRO A 16 2.06 -23.88 -29.41
C PRO A 16 1.81 -25.10 -28.53
N ALA A 17 2.74 -26.05 -28.57
CA ALA A 17 2.75 -27.18 -27.66
C ALA A 17 3.12 -26.69 -26.26
N GLY A 18 2.13 -26.64 -25.37
CA GLY A 18 2.34 -26.41 -23.94
C GLY A 18 2.06 -24.99 -23.49
N GLY A 19 0.85 -24.77 -22.99
CA GLY A 19 0.50 -23.54 -22.30
C GLY A 19 -1.00 -23.46 -22.11
N TYR A 20 -1.49 -23.87 -20.94
CA TYR A 20 -2.85 -23.58 -20.53
C TYR A 20 -3.09 -22.07 -20.70
N ARG A 21 -4.16 -21.70 -21.42
CA ARG A 21 -4.51 -20.29 -21.75
C ARG A 21 -4.67 -19.36 -20.55
N ASN A 22 -4.66 -19.89 -19.33
CA ASN A 22 -4.83 -19.17 -18.07
C ASN A 22 -3.62 -19.32 -17.14
N ALA A 23 -2.42 -19.66 -17.65
CA ALA A 23 -1.23 -19.63 -16.83
C ALA A 23 -1.05 -18.19 -16.28
N PRO A 24 -0.90 -18.01 -14.95
CA PRO A 24 -0.70 -16.68 -14.38
C PRO A 24 0.55 -16.08 -15.02
N VAL A 25 0.37 -15.04 -15.83
CA VAL A 25 1.49 -14.20 -16.26
C VAL A 25 1.94 -13.41 -15.04
N SER A 26 3.22 -13.44 -14.72
CA SER A 26 3.78 -12.66 -13.62
C SER A 26 3.33 -11.20 -13.75
N ALA A 27 2.71 -10.67 -12.70
CA ALA A 27 2.38 -9.24 -12.66
C ALA A 27 3.68 -8.43 -12.81
N PRO A 28 3.66 -7.29 -13.52
CA PRO A 28 4.81 -6.39 -13.55
C PRO A 28 5.22 -6.06 -12.10
N ALA A 29 6.50 -6.20 -11.79
CA ALA A 29 7.01 -5.87 -10.47
C ALA A 29 6.69 -4.38 -10.19
N PRO A 30 6.11 -4.05 -9.02
CA PRO A 30 5.95 -2.66 -8.64
C PRO A 30 7.33 -1.99 -8.58
N ASP A 31 7.39 -0.73 -8.98
CA ASP A 31 8.58 0.07 -8.76
C ASP A 31 8.75 0.27 -7.25
N LEU A 32 9.71 -0.46 -6.68
CA LEU A 32 10.03 -0.43 -5.25
C LEU A 32 11.10 0.63 -4.93
N THR A 33 11.43 1.51 -5.88
CA THR A 33 12.44 2.54 -5.64
C THR A 33 11.96 3.46 -4.52
N PRO A 34 12.63 3.46 -3.35
CA PRO A 34 12.27 4.38 -2.28
C PRO A 34 12.49 5.82 -2.78
N PRO A 35 11.65 6.79 -2.40
CA PRO A 35 11.94 8.18 -2.66
C PRO A 35 13.32 8.52 -2.07
N GLY A 36 14.18 9.14 -2.90
CA GLY A 36 15.54 9.49 -2.52
C GLY A 36 15.58 10.39 -1.28
N PRO A 37 16.67 10.35 -0.51
CA PRO A 37 16.80 11.17 0.70
C PRO A 37 16.68 12.65 0.33
N VAL A 38 15.75 13.33 0.99
CA VAL A 38 15.61 14.79 0.92
C VAL A 38 16.91 15.38 1.48
N THR A 39 17.60 16.21 0.70
CA THR A 39 18.81 16.90 1.13
C THR A 39 18.52 17.68 2.41
N SER A 40 19.22 17.34 3.50
CA SER A 40 19.06 18.01 4.79
C SER A 40 19.38 19.50 4.66
N PRO A 41 18.59 20.41 5.26
CA PRO A 41 18.96 21.81 5.34
C PRO A 41 20.23 21.96 6.18
N ASP A 42 21.16 22.79 5.71
CA ASP A 42 22.45 23.07 6.34
C ASP A 42 22.29 23.43 7.82
N GLY A 43 22.64 22.50 8.71
CA GLY A 43 23.67 22.66 9.75
C GLY A 43 23.63 23.83 10.74
N SER A 44 22.55 24.60 10.87
CA SER A 44 22.35 25.47 12.03
C SER A 44 21.61 24.66 13.11
N GLY A 45 22.04 24.72 14.37
CA GLY A 45 21.48 23.94 15.50
C GLY A 45 20.01 24.23 15.86
N LEU A 46 19.22 24.70 14.90
CA LEU A 46 17.77 24.84 14.95
C LEU A 46 17.13 23.59 14.35
N LEU A 47 16.28 22.93 15.14
CA LEU A 47 15.34 21.93 14.63
C LEU A 47 14.36 22.64 13.69
N ALA A 48 14.65 22.64 12.39
CA ALA A 48 13.74 23.09 11.36
C ALA A 48 12.87 21.89 10.92
N VAL A 49 11.58 21.95 11.22
CA VAL A 49 10.61 20.94 10.78
C VAL A 49 10.00 21.39 9.46
N ASP A 50 10.19 20.60 8.41
CA ASP A 50 9.50 20.81 7.15
C ASP A 50 8.05 20.31 7.25
N PHE A 51 7.15 21.20 7.66
CA PHE A 51 5.72 20.93 7.74
C PHE A 51 5.08 20.60 6.40
N THR A 52 5.66 21.06 5.28
CA THR A 52 5.17 20.76 3.93
C THR A 52 5.47 19.31 3.59
N ALA A 53 6.71 18.85 3.81
CA ALA A 53 7.09 17.45 3.62
C ALA A 53 6.29 16.52 4.56
N LEU A 54 6.10 16.92 5.82
CA LEU A 54 5.32 16.13 6.78
C LEU A 54 3.84 16.01 6.36
N LEU A 55 3.23 17.09 5.86
CA LEU A 55 1.86 17.04 5.34
C LEU A 55 1.75 16.17 4.09
N ALA A 56 2.76 16.21 3.20
CA ALA A 56 2.80 15.34 2.03
C ALA A 56 2.90 13.87 2.43
N ALA A 57 3.71 13.54 3.44
CA ALA A 57 3.83 12.18 3.96
C ALA A 57 2.52 11.65 4.57
N ILE A 58 1.80 12.48 5.34
CA ILE A 58 0.47 12.13 5.89
C ILE A 58 -0.48 11.77 4.75
N LYS A 59 -0.60 12.64 3.73
CA LYS A 59 -1.48 12.40 2.58
C LYS A 59 -1.11 11.14 1.80
N ALA A 60 0.19 10.88 1.63
CA ALA A 60 0.66 9.69 0.95
C ALA A 60 0.28 8.42 1.74
N ALA A 61 0.44 8.42 3.06
CA ALA A 61 0.05 7.32 3.93
C ALA A 61 -1.47 7.08 3.92
N GLU A 62 -2.29 8.14 3.97
CA GLU A 62 -3.75 8.04 3.87
C GLU A 62 -4.19 7.45 2.52
N SER A 63 -3.60 7.92 1.43
CA SER A 63 -3.88 7.41 0.08
C SER A 63 -3.53 5.93 -0.04
N ALA A 64 -2.34 5.54 0.43
CA ALA A 64 -1.89 4.15 0.45
C ALA A 64 -2.81 3.27 1.32
N ALA A 65 -3.26 3.76 2.48
CA ALA A 65 -4.20 3.04 3.34
C ALA A 65 -5.54 2.79 2.64
N GLY A 66 -6.04 3.77 1.89
CA GLY A 66 -7.27 3.65 1.10
C GLY A 66 -7.12 2.70 -0.11
N GLU A 67 -5.95 2.68 -0.74
CA GLU A 67 -5.63 1.69 -1.79
C GLU A 67 -5.54 0.28 -1.24
N ALA A 68 -4.85 0.08 -0.12
CA ALA A 68 -4.76 -1.21 0.56
C ALA A 68 -6.15 -1.73 0.97
N GLN A 69 -7.02 -0.86 1.49
CA GLN A 69 -8.40 -1.24 1.83
C GLN A 69 -9.20 -1.67 0.59
N ARG A 70 -9.07 -0.95 -0.54
CA ARG A 70 -9.73 -1.32 -1.80
C ARG A 70 -9.20 -2.65 -2.33
N ALA A 71 -7.89 -2.88 -2.27
CA ALA A 71 -7.28 -4.14 -2.68
C ALA A 71 -7.74 -5.31 -1.81
N ALA A 72 -7.85 -5.12 -0.48
CA ALA A 72 -8.39 -6.13 0.42
C ALA A 72 -9.84 -6.49 0.08
N ALA A 73 -10.70 -5.49 -0.17
CA ALA A 73 -12.08 -5.72 -0.58
C ALA A 73 -12.20 -6.46 -1.92
N GLN A 74 -11.32 -6.17 -2.88
CA GLN A 74 -11.26 -6.91 -4.14
C GLN A 74 -10.79 -8.35 -3.94
N ALA A 75 -9.86 -8.61 -3.03
CA ALA A 75 -9.40 -9.95 -2.68
C ALA A 75 -10.49 -10.78 -2.00
N ASP A 76 -11.29 -10.15 -1.13
CA ASP A 76 -12.48 -10.77 -0.51
C ASP A 76 -13.52 -11.17 -1.56
N ASP A 77 -13.87 -10.24 -2.46
CA ASP A 77 -14.83 -10.49 -3.53
C ASP A 77 -14.33 -11.59 -4.50
N ALA A 78 -13.05 -11.55 -4.89
CA ALA A 78 -12.44 -12.58 -5.72
C ALA A 78 -12.46 -13.95 -5.02
N THR A 79 -12.20 -13.98 -3.71
CA THR A 79 -12.26 -15.21 -2.90
C THR A 79 -13.66 -15.77 -2.82
N ALA A 80 -14.68 -14.92 -2.61
CA ALA A 80 -16.08 -15.33 -2.57
C ALA A 80 -16.59 -15.86 -3.92
N ARG A 81 -16.13 -15.26 -5.03
CA ARG A 81 -16.45 -15.72 -6.39
C ARG A 81 -15.67 -16.96 -6.82
N SER A 82 -14.55 -17.26 -6.16
CA SER A 82 -13.74 -18.45 -6.42
C SER A 82 -14.38 -19.70 -5.80
N GLY A 83 -15.40 -20.25 -6.46
CA GLY A 83 -15.93 -21.59 -6.15
C GLY A 83 -15.01 -22.72 -6.66
N PRO A 84 -15.33 -24.00 -6.39
CA PRO A 84 -14.54 -25.16 -6.86
C PRO A 84 -14.51 -25.34 -8.40
N ALA A 85 -15.26 -24.51 -9.13
CA ALA A 85 -15.57 -24.63 -10.54
C ALA A 85 -14.50 -24.21 -11.59
N PRO A 86 -13.36 -23.54 -11.31
CA PRO A 86 -12.44 -23.17 -12.39
C PRO A 86 -11.69 -24.39 -12.99
N TRP A 87 -11.80 -25.56 -12.36
CA TRP A 87 -11.11 -26.80 -12.76
C TRP A 87 -11.99 -27.81 -13.50
N GLY A 88 -13.22 -27.42 -13.88
CA GLY A 88 -14.19 -28.28 -14.56
C GLY A 88 -15.04 -29.13 -13.62
N ASP A 89 -15.75 -30.10 -14.18
CA ASP A 89 -16.71 -30.96 -13.45
C ASP A 89 -16.04 -32.12 -12.69
N ASP A 90 -14.69 -32.19 -12.65
CA ASP A 90 -13.97 -33.21 -11.89
C ASP A 90 -13.93 -32.81 -10.40
N PRO A 91 -14.72 -33.48 -9.54
CA PRO A 91 -14.83 -33.10 -8.14
C PRO A 91 -13.55 -33.38 -7.34
N GLY A 92 -12.68 -34.30 -7.79
CA GLY A 92 -11.44 -34.62 -7.09
C GLY A 92 -10.36 -33.55 -7.26
N LEU A 93 -10.31 -32.94 -8.45
CA LEU A 93 -9.25 -32.01 -8.82
C LEU A 93 -9.53 -30.59 -8.30
N GLY A 94 -10.78 -30.12 -8.45
CA GLY A 94 -11.19 -28.81 -7.93
C GLY A 94 -11.14 -28.72 -6.40
N GLN A 95 -11.46 -29.82 -5.71
CA GLN A 95 -11.47 -29.86 -4.25
C GLN A 95 -10.05 -29.93 -3.65
N ALA A 96 -9.19 -30.81 -4.18
CA ALA A 96 -7.80 -30.90 -3.71
C ALA A 96 -7.03 -29.59 -3.93
N PHE A 97 -7.25 -28.91 -5.06
CA PHE A 97 -6.66 -27.60 -5.32
C PHE A 97 -7.27 -26.53 -4.40
N GLY A 98 -8.59 -26.53 -4.23
CA GLY A 98 -9.27 -25.62 -3.30
C GLY A 98 -8.71 -25.71 -1.87
N ASP A 99 -8.53 -26.92 -1.37
CA ASP A 99 -8.01 -27.18 -0.02
C ASP A 99 -6.54 -26.75 0.12
N ALA A 100 -5.70 -27.05 -0.87
CA ALA A 100 -4.28 -26.68 -0.85
C ALA A 100 -4.05 -25.16 -0.81
N PHE A 101 -4.93 -24.38 -1.44
CA PHE A 101 -4.80 -22.92 -1.52
C PHE A 101 -5.73 -22.15 -0.56
N ALA A 102 -6.60 -22.84 0.19
CA ALA A 102 -7.52 -22.20 1.14
C ALA A 102 -6.77 -21.39 2.21
N GLY A 103 -5.73 -21.98 2.81
CA GLY A 103 -4.89 -21.32 3.82
C GLY A 103 -4.14 -20.11 3.25
N PRO A 104 -3.31 -20.26 2.21
CA PRO A 104 -2.59 -19.16 1.58
C PRO A 104 -3.49 -18.00 1.12
N ARG A 105 -4.69 -18.30 0.60
CA ARG A 105 -5.69 -17.29 0.21
C ARG A 105 -6.20 -16.51 1.43
N ALA A 106 -6.53 -17.22 2.51
CA ALA A 106 -6.97 -16.59 3.75
C ALA A 106 -5.85 -15.75 4.39
N ASP A 107 -4.60 -16.20 4.33
CA ASP A 107 -3.44 -15.44 4.78
C ASP A 107 -3.28 -14.14 3.96
N LEU A 108 -3.34 -14.22 2.63
CA LEU A 108 -3.20 -13.06 1.75
C LEU A 108 -4.26 -12.00 2.01
N VAL A 109 -5.53 -12.41 2.14
CA VAL A 109 -6.64 -11.52 2.49
C VAL A 109 -6.41 -10.86 3.85
N ARG A 110 -5.99 -11.63 4.85
CA ARG A 110 -5.68 -11.10 6.19
C ARG A 110 -4.54 -10.08 6.14
N THR A 111 -3.48 -10.36 5.41
CA THR A 111 -2.33 -9.46 5.25
C THR A 111 -2.76 -8.15 4.56
N ALA A 112 -3.61 -8.22 3.54
CA ALA A 112 -4.14 -7.03 2.87
C ALA A 112 -4.94 -6.13 3.84
N HIS A 113 -5.78 -6.74 4.70
CA HIS A 113 -6.49 -6.01 5.76
C HIS A 113 -5.54 -5.38 6.79
N GLN A 114 -4.50 -6.11 7.20
CA GLN A 114 -3.51 -5.59 8.16
C GLN A 114 -2.69 -4.44 7.59
N LEU A 115 -2.31 -4.49 6.32
CA LEU A 115 -1.54 -3.43 5.66
C LEU A 115 -2.28 -2.09 5.70
N HIS A 116 -3.58 -2.10 5.42
CA HIS A 116 -4.43 -0.91 5.53
C HIS A 116 -4.36 -0.28 6.93
N LEU A 117 -4.45 -1.10 7.99
CA LEU A 117 -4.42 -0.63 9.38
C LEU A 117 -3.06 -0.01 9.74
N VAL A 118 -1.97 -0.64 9.32
CA VAL A 118 -0.60 -0.14 9.56
C VAL A 118 -0.40 1.22 8.88
N LEU A 119 -0.83 1.37 7.64
CA LEU A 119 -0.70 2.63 6.89
C LEU A 119 -1.54 3.75 7.50
N ARG A 120 -2.73 3.41 8.02
CA ARG A 120 -3.57 4.36 8.73
C ARG A 120 -2.94 4.81 10.05
N GLN A 121 -2.42 3.88 10.84
CA GLN A 121 -1.72 4.19 12.07
C GLN A 121 -0.50 5.10 11.80
N LEU A 122 0.26 4.83 10.74
CA LEU A 122 1.36 5.69 10.33
C LEU A 122 0.90 7.12 10.02
N ALA A 123 -0.22 7.28 9.31
CA ALA A 123 -0.78 8.59 9.03
C ALA A 123 -1.17 9.34 10.32
N ASP A 124 -1.81 8.63 11.26
CA ASP A 124 -2.21 9.17 12.56
C ASP A 124 -0.98 9.60 13.40
N ASP A 125 0.08 8.79 13.43
CA ASP A 125 1.32 9.08 14.15
C ASP A 125 2.05 10.29 13.57
N LEU A 126 2.08 10.42 12.23
CA LEU A 126 2.66 11.58 11.55
C LEU A 126 1.84 12.85 11.81
N ALA A 127 0.51 12.76 11.84
CA ALA A 127 -0.37 13.86 12.19
C ALA A 127 -0.20 14.29 13.66
N ALA A 128 -0.06 13.34 14.59
CA ALA A 128 0.24 13.62 15.98
C ALA A 128 1.59 14.34 16.14
N THR A 129 2.62 13.86 15.42
CA THR A 129 3.95 14.47 15.38
C THR A 129 3.90 15.91 14.88
N ARG A 130 3.13 16.18 13.81
CA ARG A 130 2.88 17.55 13.33
C ARG A 130 2.25 18.42 14.41
N GLY A 131 1.24 17.90 15.11
CA GLY A 131 0.57 18.62 16.19
C GLY A 131 1.52 18.99 17.34
N ALA A 132 2.39 18.06 17.74
CA ALA A 132 3.39 18.30 18.76
C ALA A 132 4.39 19.41 18.37
N PHE A 133 4.89 19.40 17.13
CA PHE A 133 5.80 20.44 16.66
C PHE A 133 5.12 21.81 16.56
N ALA A 134 3.90 21.88 16.03
CA ALA A 134 3.16 23.15 15.95
C ALA A 134 2.85 23.72 17.35
N HIS A 135 2.56 22.86 18.33
CA HIS A 135 2.36 23.29 19.71
C HIS A 135 3.65 23.85 20.32
N ALA A 136 4.78 23.15 20.14
CA ALA A 136 6.08 23.59 20.64
C ALA A 136 6.51 24.94 20.03
N GLU A 137 6.26 25.15 18.73
CA GLU A 137 6.48 26.44 18.05
C GLU A 137 5.65 27.57 18.67
N GLY A 138 4.35 27.32 18.91
CA GLY A 138 3.47 28.28 19.57
C GLY A 138 3.97 28.68 20.96
N THR A 139 4.33 27.70 21.79
CA THR A 139 4.88 27.96 23.14
C THR A 139 6.19 28.75 23.09
N ALA A 140 7.07 28.44 22.14
CA ALA A 140 8.34 29.16 21.97
C ALA A 140 8.11 30.62 21.56
N LEU A 141 7.20 30.88 20.62
CA LEU A 141 6.84 32.23 20.18
C LEU A 141 6.22 33.06 21.31
N GLU A 142 5.35 32.47 22.13
CA GLU A 142 4.80 33.13 23.31
C GLU A 142 5.89 33.51 24.31
N ALA A 143 6.82 32.59 24.62
CA ALA A 143 7.92 32.84 25.54
C ALA A 143 8.83 33.99 25.05
N VAL A 144 9.17 34.01 23.76
CA VAL A 144 9.97 35.09 23.15
C VAL A 144 9.22 36.43 23.21
N THR A 145 7.91 36.42 22.94
CA THR A 145 7.07 37.64 23.00
C THR A 145 7.01 38.21 24.42
N VAL A 146 6.81 37.35 25.43
CA VAL A 146 6.79 37.75 26.84
C VAL A 146 8.14 38.31 27.27
N LEU A 147 9.24 37.66 26.87
CA LEU A 147 10.59 38.13 27.18
C LEU A 147 10.87 39.49 26.53
N GLY A 148 10.51 39.66 25.26
CA GLY A 148 10.67 40.93 24.54
C GLY A 148 9.91 42.08 25.20
N ARG A 149 8.68 41.83 25.66
CA ARG A 149 7.88 42.83 26.41
C ARG A 149 8.54 43.22 27.73
N ARG A 150 9.02 42.23 28.51
CA ARG A 150 9.70 42.49 29.78
C ARG A 150 11.00 43.29 29.60
N LEU A 151 11.75 43.02 28.54
CA LEU A 151 12.97 43.78 28.23
C LEU A 151 12.65 45.23 27.83
N ALA A 152 11.56 45.46 27.09
CA ALA A 152 11.10 46.81 26.75
C ALA A 152 10.67 47.61 27.99
N ASP A 153 9.94 46.98 28.92
CA ASP A 153 9.50 47.62 30.17
C ASP A 153 10.68 48.01 31.08
N LEU A 154 11.74 47.19 31.12
CA LEU A 154 12.97 47.47 31.88
C LEU A 154 13.82 48.57 31.24
N GLY A 155 13.84 48.66 29.90
CA GLY A 155 14.55 49.72 29.17
C GLY A 155 13.87 51.08 29.26
N GLY A 156 12.54 51.12 29.33
CA GLY A 156 11.76 52.35 29.47
C GLY A 156 11.78 52.98 30.87
N ALA A 157 12.11 52.20 31.91
CA ALA A 157 12.22 52.71 33.28
C ALA A 157 13.57 53.42 33.57
N ALA A 158 14.51 53.41 32.63
CA ALA A 158 15.86 53.98 32.76
C ALA A 158 16.06 55.29 31.97
N SER A 159 15.01 55.88 31.40
CA SER A 159 15.05 57.16 30.66
C SER A 159 14.35 58.29 31.42
#